data_AF-A0A833T1Y2-F1
#
_entry.id   AF-A0A833T1Y2-F1
#
_cell.length_a   1.000
_cell.length_b   1.000
_cell.length_c   1.000
_cell.angle_alpha   90.00
_cell.angle_beta   90.00
_cell.angle_gamma   90.00
#
_symmetry.space_group_name_H-M   'P 1'
#
loop_
_entity.id
_entity.type
_entity.pdbx_description
1 polymer ?
#
loop_
_entity_poly.entity_id
_entity_poly.type
_entity_poly.pdbx_seq_one_letter_code
_entity_poly.pdbx_strand_id
1 'polypeptide(L)'
;MNRWSSIQKCTNKFCAFLAQVESLHPSGATEQDKIEKAKLLYKEMEKSNFTMEHCWCLLRHQPKWQQHISTLGTRRRPQGEAAIDTMEENMEVFTERPLGKKTEKEKERKRKSMEDKESKISISLAKMTEDRATTMEERRHAALKADQRSEKIFELKKKKFELEKKKFECKMMMLDLRGMNAMQVEYFRNIQLAIFEDSKFHSGDRSNSPSTPYYVDI
;
A
#
# COMPACT_ATOMS: atom_id res chain seq x y z
N MET A 1 -32.32 11.56 -6.04
CA MET A 1 -30.95 11.11 -6.37
C MET A 1 -30.53 10.12 -5.29
N ASN A 2 -30.36 8.83 -5.61
CA ASN A 2 -30.07 7.80 -4.60
C ASN A 2 -28.64 7.93 -4.08
N ARG A 3 -28.45 7.76 -2.76
CA ARG A 3 -27.13 7.83 -2.09
C ARG A 3 -26.09 6.95 -2.77
N TRP A 4 -26.48 5.74 -3.17
CA TRP A 4 -25.62 4.82 -3.91
C TRP A 4 -25.15 5.39 -5.25
N SER A 5 -26.06 6.00 -6.02
CA SER A 5 -25.71 6.61 -7.31
C SER A 5 -24.70 7.74 -7.16
N SER A 6 -24.77 8.53 -6.08
CA SER A 6 -23.80 9.58 -5.79
C SER A 6 -22.43 9.00 -5.42
N ILE A 7 -22.40 7.98 -4.56
CA ILE A 7 -21.16 7.26 -4.20
C ILE A 7 -20.50 6.72 -5.47
N GLN A 8 -21.26 5.98 -6.30
CA GLN A 8 -20.76 5.37 -7.52
C GLN A 8 -20.20 6.42 -8.49
N LYS A 9 -20.90 7.54 -8.71
CA LYS A 9 -20.44 8.63 -9.59
C LYS A 9 -19.12 9.24 -9.10
N CYS A 10 -19.03 9.64 -7.82
CA CYS A 10 -17.83 10.24 -7.25
C CYS A 10 -16.64 9.26 -7.28
N THR A 11 -16.89 7.99 -6.94
CA THR A 11 -15.87 6.93 -6.89
C THR A 11 -15.34 6.61 -8.29
N ASN A 12 -16.23 6.48 -9.29
CA ASN A 12 -15.83 6.24 -10.68
C ASN A 12 -15.01 7.39 -11.25
N LYS A 13 -15.37 8.64 -10.92
CA LYS A 13 -14.62 9.81 -11.34
C LYS A 13 -13.23 9.83 -10.70
N PHE A 14 -13.13 9.52 -9.41
CA PHE A 14 -11.84 9.38 -8.72
C PHE A 14 -10.96 8.28 -9.32
N CYS A 15 -11.53 7.11 -9.66
CA CYS A 15 -10.82 6.05 -10.37
C CYS A 15 -10.26 6.51 -11.73
N ALA A 16 -10.97 7.40 -12.45
CA ALA A 16 -10.46 7.93 -13.71
C ALA A 16 -9.21 8.82 -13.50
N PHE A 17 -9.19 9.66 -12.46
CA PHE A 17 -8.01 10.46 -12.12
C PHE A 17 -6.85 9.59 -11.62
N LEU A 18 -7.13 8.54 -10.84
CA LEU A 18 -6.12 7.56 -10.45
C LEU A 18 -5.49 6.87 -11.67
N ALA A 19 -6.30 6.41 -12.62
CA ALA A 19 -5.80 5.80 -13.86
C ALA A 19 -4.95 6.78 -14.68
N GLN A 20 -5.33 8.07 -14.70
CA GLN A 20 -4.53 9.12 -15.33
C GLN A 20 -3.18 9.27 -14.63
N VAL A 21 -3.13 9.31 -13.30
CA VAL A 21 -1.87 9.35 -12.54
C VAL A 21 -1.01 8.12 -12.79
N GLU A 22 -1.61 6.94 -12.88
CA GLU A 22 -0.91 5.68 -13.17
C GLU A 22 -0.31 5.65 -14.57
N SER A 23 -1.04 6.19 -15.57
CA SER A 23 -0.56 6.30 -16.95
C SER A 23 0.65 7.22 -17.13
N LEU A 24 0.89 8.14 -16.19
CA LEU A 24 2.06 9.01 -16.20
C LEU A 24 3.35 8.29 -15.75
N HIS A 25 3.27 6.98 -15.46
CA HIS A 25 4.37 6.13 -14.99
C HIS A 25 5.31 6.84 -13.99
N PRO A 26 4.78 7.39 -12.88
CA PRO A 26 5.61 8.07 -11.89
C PRO A 26 6.56 7.06 -11.26
N SER A 27 7.80 7.06 -11.73
CA SER A 27 8.85 6.15 -11.29
C SER A 27 9.13 6.41 -9.82
N GLY A 28 8.90 5.40 -8.98
CA GLY A 28 9.13 5.53 -7.53
C GLY A 28 8.03 6.27 -6.77
N ALA A 29 6.81 6.42 -7.29
CA ALA A 29 5.67 6.83 -6.47
C ALA A 29 5.05 5.62 -5.76
N THR A 30 4.82 5.75 -4.45
CA THR A 30 4.06 4.77 -3.66
C THR A 30 2.58 4.78 -4.07
N GLU A 31 1.83 3.74 -3.70
CA GLU A 31 0.39 3.73 -3.93
C GLU A 31 -0.30 4.94 -3.27
N GLN A 32 0.16 5.32 -2.07
CA GLN A 32 -0.34 6.49 -1.37
C GLN A 32 -0.04 7.79 -2.11
N ASP A 33 1.16 7.95 -2.69
CA ASP A 33 1.52 9.13 -3.49
C ASP A 33 0.62 9.26 -4.73
N LYS A 34 0.27 8.13 -5.37
CA LYS A 34 -0.65 8.12 -6.51
C LYS A 34 -2.06 8.55 -6.09
N ILE A 35 -2.53 8.08 -4.94
CA ILE A 35 -3.82 8.45 -4.35
C ILE A 35 -3.86 9.95 -4.02
N GLU A 36 -2.81 10.48 -3.39
CA GLU A 36 -2.73 11.90 -3.05
C GLU A 36 -2.69 12.78 -4.30
N LYS A 37 -1.89 12.39 -5.31
CA LYS A 37 -1.86 13.10 -6.60
C LYS A 37 -3.22 13.06 -7.32
N ALA A 38 -3.93 11.94 -7.27
CA ALA A 38 -5.27 11.85 -7.83
C ALA A 38 -6.29 12.73 -7.07
N LYS A 39 -6.15 12.88 -5.74
CA LYS A 39 -6.98 13.81 -4.96
C LYS A 39 -6.71 15.27 -5.33
N LEU A 40 -5.45 15.63 -5.58
CA LEU A 40 -5.09 16.97 -6.05
C LEU A 40 -5.74 17.27 -7.41
N LEU A 41 -5.63 16.34 -8.36
CA LEU A 41 -6.29 16.45 -9.67
C LEU A 41 -7.82 16.54 -9.54
N TYR A 42 -8.42 15.74 -8.65
CA TYR A 42 -9.85 15.81 -8.37
C TYR A 42 -10.25 17.20 -7.85
N LYS A 43 -9.48 17.76 -6.91
CA LYS A 43 -9.75 19.08 -6.34
C LYS A 43 -9.64 20.20 -7.37
N GLU A 44 -8.65 20.12 -8.25
CA GLU A 44 -8.44 21.06 -9.34
C GLU A 44 -9.60 21.05 -10.34
N MET A 45 -10.07 19.86 -10.72
CA MET A 45 -11.11 19.70 -11.73
C MET A 45 -12.54 19.89 -11.20
N GLU A 46 -12.85 19.34 -10.02
CA GLU A 46 -14.19 19.37 -9.42
C GLU A 46 -14.41 20.52 -8.45
N LYS A 47 -13.38 21.36 -8.23
CA LYS A 47 -13.38 22.49 -7.27
C LYS A 47 -13.81 22.09 -5.85
N SER A 48 -13.74 20.81 -5.52
CA SER A 48 -14.24 20.23 -4.28
C SER A 48 -13.34 19.09 -3.84
N ASN A 49 -13.22 18.90 -2.52
CA ASN A 49 -12.42 17.81 -1.98
C ASN A 49 -13.13 16.48 -2.19
N PHE A 50 -12.36 15.41 -2.42
CA PHE A 50 -12.91 14.07 -2.47
C PHE A 50 -13.31 13.61 -1.06
N THR A 51 -14.62 13.59 -0.77
CA THR A 51 -15.18 13.26 0.55
C THR A 51 -15.51 11.77 0.73
N MET A 52 -15.47 10.98 -0.36
CA MET A 52 -15.92 9.58 -0.38
C MET A 52 -14.76 8.57 -0.31
N GLU A 53 -13.64 8.97 0.28
CA GLU A 53 -12.43 8.15 0.39
C GLU A 53 -12.67 6.83 1.11
N HIS A 54 -13.38 6.87 2.23
CA HIS A 54 -13.70 5.66 2.99
C HIS A 54 -14.49 4.64 2.15
N CYS A 55 -15.48 5.12 1.38
CA CYS A 55 -16.25 4.25 0.49
C CYS A 55 -15.39 3.66 -0.63
N TRP A 56 -14.49 4.44 -1.23
CA TRP A 56 -13.56 3.96 -2.25
C TRP A 56 -12.60 2.89 -1.69
N CYS A 57 -12.06 3.08 -0.48
CA CYS A 57 -11.17 2.11 0.17
C CYS A 57 -11.83 0.75 0.43
N LEU A 58 -13.13 0.74 0.76
CA LEU A 58 -13.91 -0.50 0.92
C LEU A 58 -14.18 -1.18 -0.43
N LEU A 59 -14.35 -0.40 -1.50
CA LEU A 59 -14.67 -0.92 -2.83
C LEU A 59 -13.45 -1.44 -3.60
N ARG A 60 -12.27 -0.78 -3.50
CA ARG A 60 -11.08 -1.08 -4.33
C ARG A 60 -10.57 -2.52 -4.25
N HIS A 61 -10.83 -3.21 -3.14
CA HIS A 61 -10.41 -4.60 -2.91
C HIS A 61 -11.51 -5.63 -3.26
N GLN A 62 -12.71 -5.19 -3.64
CA GLN A 62 -13.79 -6.10 -3.99
C GLN A 62 -13.57 -6.64 -5.42
N PRO A 63 -13.59 -7.97 -5.64
CA PRO A 63 -13.27 -8.55 -6.95
C PRO A 63 -14.26 -8.11 -8.05
N LYS A 64 -15.55 -8.04 -7.71
CA LYS A 64 -16.59 -7.52 -8.62
C LYS A 64 -16.35 -6.06 -9.00
N TRP A 65 -15.81 -5.26 -8.08
CA TRP A 65 -15.52 -3.85 -8.31
C TRP A 65 -14.30 -3.68 -9.22
N GLN A 66 -13.23 -4.44 -9.00
CA GLN A 66 -12.06 -4.41 -9.88
C GLN A 66 -12.44 -4.78 -11.32
N GLN A 67 -13.23 -5.83 -11.50
CA GLN A 67 -13.77 -6.20 -12.82
C GLN A 67 -14.58 -5.06 -13.44
N HIS A 68 -15.44 -4.40 -12.66
CA HIS A 68 -16.21 -3.24 -13.13
C HIS A 68 -15.30 -2.10 -13.60
N ILE A 69 -14.31 -1.71 -12.81
CA ILE A 69 -13.36 -0.63 -13.16
C ILE A 69 -12.53 -0.98 -14.40
N SER A 70 -12.07 -2.23 -14.55
CA SER A 70 -11.37 -2.67 -15.76
C SER A 70 -12.24 -2.49 -17.02
N THR A 71 -13.53 -2.82 -16.97
CA THR A 71 -14.44 -2.62 -18.11
C THR A 71 -14.70 -1.15 -18.45
N LEU A 72 -14.64 -0.25 -17.45
CA LEU A 72 -14.74 1.20 -17.65
C LEU A 72 -13.49 1.77 -18.35
N GLY A 73 -12.31 1.21 -18.08
CA GLY A 73 -11.06 1.61 -18.71
C GLY A 73 -10.97 1.21 -20.20
N THR A 74 -11.50 0.05 -20.58
CA THR A 74 -11.46 -0.44 -21.97
C THR A 74 -12.34 0.37 -22.92
N ARG A 75 -13.43 0.98 -22.44
CA ARG A 75 -14.35 1.78 -23.28
C ARG A 75 -13.82 3.16 -23.68
N ARG A 76 -12.62 3.58 -23.24
CA ARG A 76 -12.08 4.93 -23.47
C ARG A 76 -10.84 5.01 -24.36
N ARG A 77 -10.40 3.92 -25.00
CA ARG A 77 -9.38 4.00 -26.06
C ARG A 77 -10.07 4.25 -27.42
N PRO A 78 -9.83 5.39 -28.10
CA PRO A 78 -10.02 5.47 -29.53
C PRO A 78 -9.04 4.49 -30.18
N GLN A 79 -9.58 3.50 -30.88
CA GLN A 79 -8.83 2.59 -31.73
C GLN A 79 -8.39 3.39 -32.97
N GLY A 80 -7.08 3.60 -33.10
CA GLY A 80 -6.44 4.20 -34.26
C GLY A 80 -5.38 3.23 -34.78
N GLU A 81 -5.60 2.76 -35.99
CA GLU A 81 -4.82 1.80 -36.77
C GLU A 81 -3.55 2.44 -37.34
N ALA A 82 -2.46 1.68 -37.51
CA ALA A 82 -1.66 1.64 -38.75
C ALA A 82 -0.44 0.70 -38.59
N ALA A 83 -0.32 -0.20 -39.57
CA ALA A 83 0.78 -1.13 -39.82
C ALA A 83 1.94 -0.46 -40.59
N ILE A 84 3.01 -1.24 -40.87
CA ILE A 84 4.07 -1.20 -41.92
C ILE A 84 5.33 -1.79 -41.25
N ASP A 85 5.73 -3.05 -41.43
CA ASP A 85 6.17 -3.85 -42.61
C ASP A 85 7.52 -3.43 -43.22
N THR A 86 8.50 -4.32 -43.00
CA THR A 86 9.61 -4.84 -43.83
C THR A 86 10.30 -3.93 -44.87
N MET A 87 11.65 -3.89 -44.84
CA MET A 87 12.58 -4.45 -45.87
C MET A 87 13.94 -3.71 -45.84
N GLU A 88 15.06 -4.43 -45.73
CA GLU A 88 16.33 -3.94 -46.29
C GLU A 88 17.24 -5.12 -46.68
N GLU A 89 17.17 -5.48 -47.96
CA GLU A 89 18.20 -6.22 -48.68
C GLU A 89 18.88 -5.19 -49.60
N ASN A 90 20.20 -5.00 -49.46
CA ASN A 90 21.17 -5.25 -50.53
C ASN A 90 22.51 -4.55 -50.21
N MET A 91 23.56 -5.35 -50.19
CA MET A 91 24.95 -4.99 -49.97
C MET A 91 25.53 -4.51 -51.31
N GLU A 92 25.82 -3.21 -51.43
CA GLU A 92 26.54 -2.68 -52.59
C GLU A 92 27.92 -2.15 -52.18
N VAL A 93 28.93 -2.88 -52.65
CA VAL A 93 30.36 -2.68 -52.46
C VAL A 93 30.80 -1.39 -53.16
N PHE A 94 31.18 -0.36 -52.38
CA PHE A 94 31.92 0.78 -52.91
C PHE A 94 33.42 0.58 -52.72
N THR A 95 34.11 0.43 -53.84
CA THR A 95 35.56 0.29 -53.96
C THR A 95 36.31 1.47 -53.35
N GLU A 96 37.31 1.11 -52.55
CA GLU A 96 38.21 1.93 -51.76
C GLU A 96 39.16 2.81 -52.61
N ARG A 97 39.27 4.10 -52.26
CA ARG A 97 40.44 4.96 -52.56
C ARG A 97 41.09 5.35 -51.23
N PRO A 98 42.43 5.48 -51.13
CA PRO A 98 43.12 5.61 -49.86
C PRO A 98 42.72 6.91 -49.15
N LEU A 99 42.07 6.76 -48.00
CA LEU A 99 41.66 7.86 -47.13
C LEU A 99 42.92 8.54 -46.58
N GLY A 100 43.16 9.78 -47.00
CA GLY A 100 44.32 10.56 -46.54
C GLY A 100 44.31 10.78 -45.03
N LYS A 101 45.52 10.80 -44.44
CA LYS A 101 45.86 10.95 -42.99
C LYS A 101 45.08 12.01 -42.19
N LYS A 102 44.45 13.01 -42.83
CA LYS A 102 43.59 14.01 -42.17
C LYS A 102 42.21 13.46 -41.76
N THR A 103 41.65 12.55 -42.54
CA THR A 103 40.31 11.98 -42.29
C THR A 103 40.33 10.93 -41.17
N GLU A 104 41.40 10.16 -41.04
CA GLU A 104 41.60 9.16 -40.00
C GLU A 104 41.76 9.80 -38.61
N LYS A 105 42.57 10.87 -38.51
CA LYS A 105 42.76 11.62 -37.25
C LYS A 105 41.47 12.32 -36.77
N GLU A 106 40.58 12.71 -37.68
CA GLU A 106 39.26 13.25 -37.32
C GLU A 106 38.30 12.14 -36.85
N LYS A 107 38.30 10.97 -37.52
CA LYS A 107 37.51 9.81 -37.08
C LYS A 107 37.94 9.33 -35.70
N GLU A 108 39.24 9.30 -35.41
CA GLU A 108 39.77 8.94 -34.09
C GLU A 108 39.39 9.95 -33.00
N ARG A 109 39.46 11.25 -33.29
CA ARG A 109 38.98 12.30 -32.38
C ARG A 109 37.47 12.20 -32.11
N LYS A 110 36.66 11.89 -33.13
CA LYS A 110 35.21 11.65 -32.97
C LYS A 110 34.92 10.40 -32.13
N ARG A 111 35.65 9.29 -32.36
CA ARG A 111 35.54 8.07 -31.53
C ARG A 111 35.89 8.35 -30.08
N LYS A 112 37.01 9.00 -29.81
CA LYS A 112 37.44 9.34 -28.44
C LYS A 112 36.48 10.32 -27.75
N SER A 113 35.87 11.24 -28.51
CA SER A 113 34.82 12.13 -27.98
C SER A 113 33.48 11.41 -27.72
N MET A 114 33.14 10.37 -28.49
CA MET A 114 31.96 9.53 -28.25
C MET A 114 32.17 8.65 -27.01
N GLU A 115 33.34 8.04 -26.89
CA GLU A 115 33.74 7.22 -25.74
C GLU A 115 33.79 8.02 -24.42
N ASP A 116 34.26 9.27 -24.47
CA ASP A 116 34.24 10.20 -23.32
C ASP A 116 32.81 10.63 -22.94
N LYS A 117 31.86 10.61 -23.88
CA LYS A 117 30.43 10.86 -23.61
C LYS A 117 29.75 9.60 -23.05
N GLU A 118 30.03 8.42 -23.60
CA GLU A 118 29.50 7.14 -23.12
C GLU A 118 29.94 6.83 -21.70
N SER A 119 31.22 7.04 -21.38
CA SER A 119 31.75 6.88 -20.02
C SER A 119 31.07 7.83 -19.03
N LYS A 120 30.84 9.09 -19.39
CA LYS A 120 30.06 10.04 -18.57
C LYS A 120 28.61 9.58 -18.36
N ILE A 121 27.96 9.06 -19.40
CA ILE A 121 26.59 8.51 -19.31
C ILE A 121 26.57 7.28 -18.39
N SER A 122 27.54 6.38 -18.52
CA SER A 122 27.66 5.16 -17.71
C SER A 122 27.86 5.48 -16.23
N ILE A 123 28.75 6.42 -15.90
CA ILE A 123 28.97 6.88 -14.52
C ILE A 123 27.70 7.52 -13.95
N SER A 124 27.02 8.36 -14.74
CA SER A 124 25.76 8.97 -14.30
C SER A 124 24.66 7.93 -14.06
N LEU A 125 24.57 6.92 -14.92
CA LEU A 125 23.60 5.83 -14.78
C LEU A 125 23.88 4.99 -13.52
N ALA A 126 25.15 4.65 -13.27
CA ALA A 126 25.56 3.92 -12.06
C ALA A 126 25.18 4.66 -10.78
N LYS A 127 25.46 5.98 -10.71
CA LYS A 127 25.05 6.82 -9.58
C LYS A 127 23.54 6.85 -9.41
N MET A 128 22.78 7.03 -10.50
CA MET A 128 21.32 7.00 -10.44
C MET A 128 20.76 5.65 -9.97
N THR A 129 21.39 4.53 -10.33
CA THR A 129 20.98 3.20 -9.86
C THR A 129 21.28 3.00 -8.38
N GLU A 130 22.42 3.51 -7.90
CA GLU A 130 22.81 3.45 -6.49
C GLU A 130 21.90 4.31 -5.62
N ASP A 131 21.65 5.56 -5.99
CA ASP A 131 20.72 6.46 -5.31
C ASP A 131 19.29 5.88 -5.26
N ARG A 132 18.88 5.18 -6.33
CA ARG A 132 17.59 4.49 -6.37
C ARG A 132 17.56 3.29 -5.42
N ALA A 133 18.65 2.54 -5.32
CA ALA A 133 18.75 1.39 -4.42
C ALA A 133 18.69 1.84 -2.96
N THR A 134 19.43 2.88 -2.58
CA THR A 134 19.41 3.44 -1.22
C THR A 134 18.04 4.00 -0.86
N THR A 135 17.43 4.79 -1.75
CA THR A 135 16.07 5.33 -1.54
C THR A 135 15.02 4.22 -1.38
N MET A 136 15.16 3.12 -2.14
CA MET A 136 14.24 1.99 -2.05
C MET A 136 14.39 1.24 -0.72
N GLU A 137 15.63 1.06 -0.26
CA GLU A 137 15.94 0.41 1.02
C GLU A 137 15.44 1.25 2.20
N GLU A 138 15.66 2.57 2.19
CA GLU A 138 15.13 3.48 3.20
C GLU A 138 13.60 3.41 3.31
N ARG A 139 12.91 3.34 2.16
CA ARG A 139 11.44 3.19 2.12
C ARG A 139 10.97 1.85 2.67
N ARG A 140 11.67 0.76 2.36
CA ARG A 140 11.38 -0.56 2.96
C ARG A 140 11.55 -0.51 4.47
N HIS A 141 12.63 0.09 4.94
CA HIS A 141 12.87 0.26 6.36
C HIS A 141 11.82 1.13 7.05
N ALA A 142 11.38 2.21 6.40
CA ALA A 142 10.31 3.07 6.88
C ALA A 142 8.96 2.34 6.95
N ALA A 143 8.63 1.52 5.94
CA ALA A 143 7.43 0.70 5.92
C ALA A 143 7.42 -0.34 7.06
N LEU A 144 8.52 -1.09 7.24
CA LEU A 144 8.65 -2.04 8.34
C LEU A 144 8.54 -1.35 9.72
N LYS A 145 9.12 -0.16 9.89
CA LYS A 145 8.97 0.64 11.13
C LYS A 145 7.53 1.12 11.33
N ALA A 146 6.81 1.46 10.26
CA ALA A 146 5.41 1.86 10.34
C ALA A 146 4.51 0.68 10.74
N ASP A 147 4.75 -0.51 10.18
CA ASP A 147 4.03 -1.74 10.52
C ASP A 147 4.28 -2.16 11.97
N GLN A 148 5.53 -2.11 12.44
CA GLN A 148 5.84 -2.37 13.85
C GLN A 148 5.16 -1.38 14.80
N ARG A 149 5.02 -0.11 14.40
CA ARG A 149 4.30 0.90 15.20
C ARG A 149 2.81 0.61 15.23
N SER A 150 2.20 0.24 14.11
CA SER A 150 0.77 -0.07 14.03
C SER A 150 0.42 -1.30 14.87
N GLU A 151 1.26 -2.34 14.83
CA GLU A 151 1.13 -3.54 15.64
C GLU A 151 1.24 -3.22 17.15
N LYS A 152 2.26 -2.46 17.56
CA LYS A 152 2.39 -2.02 18.97
C LYS A 152 1.18 -1.20 19.44
N ILE A 153 0.65 -0.32 18.59
CA ILE A 153 -0.55 0.46 18.91
C ILE A 153 -1.76 -0.47 19.08
N PHE A 154 -1.90 -1.47 18.22
CA PHE A 154 -2.98 -2.45 18.30
C PHE A 154 -2.89 -3.27 19.60
N GLU A 155 -1.70 -3.76 19.96
CA GLU A 155 -1.47 -4.48 21.21
C GLU A 155 -1.79 -3.63 22.45
N LEU A 156 -1.35 -2.36 22.47
CA LEU A 156 -1.66 -1.44 23.57
C LEU A 156 -3.15 -1.18 23.69
N LYS A 157 -3.86 -1.01 22.56
CA LYS A 157 -5.32 -0.88 22.54
C LYS A 157 -6.02 -2.12 23.07
N LYS A 158 -5.56 -3.32 22.67
CA LYS A 158 -6.09 -4.60 23.16
C LYS A 158 -5.90 -4.72 24.68
N LYS A 159 -4.69 -4.49 25.19
CA LYS A 159 -4.40 -4.53 26.64
C LYS A 159 -5.23 -3.50 27.42
N LYS A 160 -5.40 -2.28 26.89
CA LYS A 160 -6.23 -1.25 27.52
C LYS A 160 -7.70 -1.68 27.58
N PHE A 161 -8.22 -2.24 26.49
CA PHE A 161 -9.60 -2.76 26.44
C PHE A 161 -9.80 -3.92 27.44
N GLU A 162 -8.86 -4.86 27.52
CA GLU A 162 -8.91 -5.95 28.50
C GLU A 162 -8.87 -5.44 29.94
N LEU A 163 -8.03 -4.44 30.23
CA LEU A 163 -7.97 -3.81 31.55
C LEU A 163 -9.30 -3.11 31.89
N GLU A 164 -9.91 -2.43 30.93
CA GLU A 164 -11.21 -1.76 31.10
C GLU A 164 -12.35 -2.77 31.30
N LYS A 165 -12.36 -3.87 30.54
CA LYS A 165 -13.27 -5.02 30.75
C LYS A 165 -13.14 -5.54 32.18
N LYS A 166 -11.92 -5.84 32.66
CA LYS A 166 -11.70 -6.34 34.03
C LYS A 166 -12.14 -5.34 35.10
N LYS A 167 -11.88 -4.04 34.90
CA LYS A 167 -12.35 -2.99 35.83
C LYS A 167 -13.88 -2.96 35.91
N PHE A 168 -14.56 -3.06 34.77
CA PHE A 168 -16.01 -3.14 34.72
C PHE A 168 -16.51 -4.40 35.45
N GLU A 169 -15.90 -5.56 35.20
CA GLU A 169 -16.27 -6.81 35.86
C GLU A 169 -16.11 -6.76 37.38
N CYS A 170 -14.98 -6.25 37.88
CA CYS A 170 -14.77 -6.05 39.32
C CYS A 170 -15.84 -5.12 39.91
N LYS A 171 -16.14 -4.01 39.23
CA LYS A 171 -17.18 -3.07 39.67
C LYS A 171 -18.55 -3.74 39.72
N MET A 172 -18.88 -4.56 38.73
CA MET A 172 -20.13 -5.30 38.67
C MET A 172 -20.24 -6.33 39.79
N MET A 173 -19.18 -7.09 40.05
CA MET A 173 -19.13 -8.07 41.14
C MET A 173 -19.22 -7.45 42.54
N MET A 174 -18.69 -6.23 42.72
CA MET A 174 -18.73 -5.50 44.00
C MET A 174 -20.03 -4.70 44.23
N LEU A 175 -20.91 -4.63 43.23
CA LEU A 175 -22.15 -3.86 43.33
C LEU A 175 -23.13 -4.54 44.30
N ASP A 176 -23.50 -3.85 45.38
CA ASP A 176 -24.54 -4.32 46.32
C ASP A 176 -25.95 -4.08 45.76
N LEU A 177 -26.80 -5.09 45.89
CA LEU A 177 -28.14 -5.13 45.30
C LEU A 177 -29.25 -4.82 46.33
N ARG A 178 -28.93 -4.75 47.63
CA ARG A 178 -29.92 -4.65 48.73
C ARG A 178 -30.80 -3.39 48.69
N GLY A 179 -30.37 -2.34 48.00
CA GLY A 179 -31.08 -1.06 47.89
C GLY A 179 -31.78 -0.83 46.55
N MET A 180 -31.83 -1.82 45.66
CA MET A 180 -32.36 -1.67 44.30
C MET A 180 -33.76 -2.27 44.14
N ASN A 181 -34.49 -1.84 43.11
CA ASN A 181 -35.79 -2.43 42.78
C ASN A 181 -35.65 -3.83 42.15
N ALA A 182 -36.74 -4.60 42.13
CA ALA A 182 -36.72 -6.01 41.68
C ALA A 182 -36.13 -6.20 40.27
N MET A 183 -36.50 -5.33 39.32
CA MET A 183 -35.99 -5.37 37.93
C MET A 183 -34.48 -5.11 37.86
N GLN A 184 -33.98 -4.14 38.63
CA GLN A 184 -32.55 -3.81 38.68
C GLN A 184 -31.73 -4.93 39.34
N VAL A 185 -32.25 -5.49 40.44
CA VAL A 185 -31.62 -6.63 41.14
C VAL A 185 -31.46 -7.79 40.17
N GLU A 186 -32.50 -8.15 39.43
CA GLU A 186 -32.46 -9.24 38.45
C GLU A 186 -31.45 -8.95 37.32
N TYR A 187 -31.49 -7.74 36.75
CA TYR A 187 -30.57 -7.33 35.69
C TYR A 187 -29.09 -7.45 36.11
N PHE A 188 -28.73 -6.87 37.25
CA PHE A 188 -27.34 -6.88 37.71
C PHE A 188 -26.90 -8.26 38.21
N ARG A 189 -27.81 -9.05 38.79
CA ARG A 189 -27.54 -10.44 39.16
C ARG A 189 -27.20 -11.28 37.93
N ASN A 190 -27.92 -11.11 36.82
CA ASN A 190 -27.63 -11.82 35.57
C ASN A 190 -26.25 -11.44 35.01
N ILE A 191 -25.86 -10.17 35.10
CA ILE A 191 -24.51 -9.72 34.70
C ILE A 191 -23.44 -10.33 35.60
N GLN A 192 -23.64 -10.31 36.93
CA GLN A 192 -22.70 -10.93 37.88
C GLN A 192 -22.54 -12.43 37.61
N LEU A 193 -23.64 -13.14 37.33
CA LEU A 193 -23.61 -14.57 36.96
C LEU A 193 -22.82 -14.82 35.67
N ALA A 194 -23.07 -14.05 34.62
CA ALA A 194 -22.34 -14.18 33.36
C ALA A 194 -20.83 -13.96 33.54
N ILE A 195 -20.43 -12.94 34.31
CA ILE A 195 -19.02 -12.67 34.64
C ILE A 195 -18.42 -13.84 35.44
N PHE A 196 -19.18 -14.38 36.40
CA PHE A 196 -18.72 -15.49 37.22
C PHE A 196 -18.50 -16.76 36.39
N GLU A 197 -19.43 -17.06 35.48
CA GLU A 197 -19.31 -18.19 34.57
C GLU A 197 -18.11 -18.03 33.63
N ASP A 198 -17.91 -16.86 33.00
CA ASP A 198 -16.75 -16.58 32.14
C ASP A 198 -15.42 -16.79 32.91
N SER A 199 -15.37 -16.40 34.18
CA SER A 199 -14.18 -16.57 35.04
C SER A 199 -13.84 -18.05 35.33
N LYS A 200 -14.83 -18.95 35.36
CA LYS A 200 -14.61 -20.39 35.56
C LYS A 200 -13.90 -21.03 34.38
N PHE A 201 -14.27 -20.64 33.15
CA PHE A 201 -13.64 -21.17 31.95
C PHE A 201 -12.16 -20.77 31.83
N HIS A 202 -11.80 -19.56 32.24
CA HIS A 202 -10.42 -19.08 32.19
C HIS A 202 -9.50 -19.62 33.30
N SER A 203 -10.07 -20.16 34.40
CA SER A 203 -9.31 -20.74 35.51
C SER A 203 -9.06 -22.24 35.36
N GLY A 204 -9.87 -22.95 34.56
CA GLY A 204 -9.70 -24.38 34.28
C GLY A 204 -8.47 -24.74 33.40
N ASP A 205 -7.91 -23.77 32.68
CA ASP A 205 -6.79 -24.00 31.72
C ASP A 205 -5.39 -23.79 32.35
N ARG A 206 -5.32 -23.36 33.61
CA ARG A 206 -4.03 -23.09 34.31
C ARG A 206 -3.42 -24.30 35.02
N SER A 207 -4.04 -25.47 34.96
CA SER A 207 -3.62 -26.66 35.73
C SER A 207 -2.57 -27.55 35.05
N ASN A 208 -2.19 -27.29 33.79
CA ASN A 208 -1.11 -28.03 33.12
C ASN A 208 0.12 -27.12 32.88
N SER A 209 0.91 -26.89 33.93
CA SER A 209 2.33 -26.52 33.75
C SER A 209 3.18 -27.79 33.89
N PRO A 210 4.04 -28.14 32.92
CA PRO A 210 4.97 -29.24 33.09
C PRO A 210 6.00 -28.85 34.16
N SER A 211 6.08 -29.66 35.23
CA SER A 211 7.20 -29.59 36.17
C SER A 211 8.49 -29.86 35.41
N THR A 212 9.37 -28.86 35.31
CA THR A 212 10.74 -29.07 34.84
C THR A 212 11.53 -29.82 35.91
N PRO A 213 12.11 -30.99 35.61
CA PRO A 213 12.95 -31.70 36.56
C PRO A 213 14.29 -30.97 36.67
N TYR A 214 14.64 -30.57 37.90
CA TYR A 214 15.97 -30.09 38.24
C TYR A 214 16.97 -31.24 38.01
N TYR A 215 17.89 -31.05 37.07
CA TYR A 215 19.10 -31.87 36.97
C TYR A 215 20.09 -31.35 38.01
N VAL A 216 20.48 -32.21 38.95
CA VAL A 216 21.56 -31.95 39.91
C VAL A 216 22.78 -32.68 39.36
N ASP A 217 23.74 -31.92 38.82
CA ASP A 217 25.05 -32.46 38.47
C ASP A 217 25.83 -32.73 39.77
N ILE A 218 26.33 -33.96 39.91
CA ILE A 218 27.36 -34.40 40.88
C ILE A 218 28.57 -34.82 40.06
#